data_AF-A0A4Q5SN44-F1
#
_entry.id   AF-A0A4Q5SN44-F1
#
_cell.length_a   1.000
_cell.length_b   1.000
_cell.length_c   1.000
_cell.angle_alpha   90.00
_cell.angle_beta   90.00
_cell.angle_gamma   90.00
#
_symmetry.space_group_name_H-M   'P 1'
#
loop_
_entity.id
_entity.type
_entity.pdbx_description
1 polymer ?
#
loop_
_entity_poly.entity_id
_entity_poly.type
_entity_poly.pdbx_seq_one_letter_code
_entity_poly.pdbx_strand_id
1 'polypeptide(L)'
;MRVTIFGTKGYDRRFLSEANAAHAHDLVFLEPRLDLTTAPLAKGSAAVCVFVNDRVDADVLTALAEAGVALVALRCAGFNNVDLSAAARLGVDVVRVPAYLPHAVA
;
A
#
# COMPACT_ATOMS: atom_id res chain seq x y z
N MET A 1 12.64 -5.64 -4.76
CA MET A 1 11.97 -5.80 -3.44
C MET A 1 10.61 -6.44 -3.63
N ARG A 2 10.07 -7.16 -2.64
CA ARG A 2 8.69 -7.69 -2.70
C ARG A 2 7.70 -6.66 -2.15
N VAL A 3 6.63 -6.41 -2.91
CA VAL A 3 5.58 -5.45 -2.57
C VAL A 3 4.22 -6.16 -2.68
N THR A 4 3.42 -6.11 -1.62
CA THR A 4 2.03 -6.62 -1.67
C THR A 4 1.07 -5.49 -2.02
N ILE A 5 0.30 -5.65 -3.09
CA ILE A 5 -0.70 -4.69 -3.56
C ILE A 5 -2.09 -5.17 -3.12
N PHE A 6 -2.72 -4.45 -2.19
CA PHE A 6 -4.08 -4.76 -1.71
C PHE A 6 -5.14 -4.06 -2.55
N GLY A 7 -6.36 -4.61 -2.53
CA GLY A 7 -7.53 -4.06 -3.23
C GLY A 7 -7.35 -4.00 -4.75
N THR A 8 -6.53 -4.89 -5.31
CA THR A 8 -6.13 -4.87 -6.72
C THR A 8 -7.33 -5.07 -7.64
N LYS A 9 -7.46 -4.20 -8.65
CA LYS A 9 -8.33 -4.38 -9.82
C LYS A 9 -7.52 -4.72 -11.07
N GLY A 10 -8.20 -5.13 -12.14
CA GLY A 10 -7.54 -5.49 -13.41
C GLY A 10 -6.65 -4.38 -13.97
N TYR A 11 -7.07 -3.11 -13.83
CA TYR A 11 -6.27 -1.96 -14.25
C TYR A 11 -5.02 -1.76 -13.38
N ASP A 12 -5.12 -1.97 -12.06
CA ASP A 12 -3.97 -1.87 -11.16
C ASP A 12 -2.89 -2.87 -11.58
N ARG A 13 -3.28 -4.14 -11.79
CA ARG A 13 -2.35 -5.19 -12.21
C ARG A 13 -1.65 -4.83 -13.51
N ARG A 14 -2.41 -4.38 -14.51
CA ARG A 14 -1.85 -4.03 -15.82
C ARG A 14 -0.83 -2.89 -15.71
N PHE A 15 -1.26 -1.73 -15.21
CA PHE A 15 -0.43 -0.53 -15.24
C PHE A 15 0.73 -0.59 -14.25
N LEU A 16 0.56 -1.21 -13.08
CA LEU A 16 1.68 -1.40 -12.15
C LEU A 16 2.70 -2.40 -12.69
N SER A 17 2.27 -3.45 -13.41
CA SER A 17 3.20 -4.38 -14.05
C SER A 17 3.98 -3.72 -15.18
N GLU A 18 3.31 -2.93 -16.02
CA GLU A 18 3.95 -2.15 -17.09
C GLU A 18 4.97 -1.15 -16.53
N ALA A 19 4.61 -0.38 -15.49
CA ALA A 19 5.52 0.56 -14.84
C ALA A 19 6.71 -0.14 -14.15
N ASN A 20 6.49 -1.33 -13.58
CA ASN A 20 7.52 -2.09 -12.88
C ASN A 20 8.53 -2.77 -13.81
N ALA A 21 8.31 -2.79 -15.13
CA ALA A 21 9.24 -3.39 -16.09
C ALA A 21 10.66 -2.81 -15.99
N ALA A 22 10.81 -1.54 -15.57
CA ALA A 22 12.11 -0.88 -15.37
C ALA A 22 12.68 -1.03 -13.94
N HIS A 23 11.91 -1.53 -12.98
CA HIS A 23 12.25 -1.53 -11.55
C HIS A 23 12.40 -2.94 -10.95
N ALA A 24 11.89 -3.97 -11.64
CA ALA A 24 12.04 -5.38 -11.29
C ALA A 24 11.68 -5.70 -9.82
N HIS A 25 10.63 -5.07 -9.28
CA HIS A 25 10.04 -5.47 -8.00
C HIS A 25 9.21 -6.75 -8.15
N ASP A 26 9.13 -7.55 -7.10
CA ASP A 26 8.23 -8.70 -7.02
C ASP A 26 6.87 -8.21 -6.53
N LEU A 27 5.93 -8.04 -7.46
CA LEU A 27 4.60 -7.50 -7.19
C LEU A 27 3.60 -8.61 -6.89
N VAL A 28 3.13 -8.68 -5.65
CA VAL A 28 2.11 -9.63 -5.19
C VAL A 28 0.75 -8.94 -5.17
N PHE A 29 -0.07 -9.22 -6.17
CA PHE A 29 -1.39 -8.61 -6.32
C PHE A 29 -2.47 -9.39 -5.59
N LEU A 30 -3.14 -8.74 -4.63
CA LEU A 30 -4.25 -9.27 -3.85
C LEU A 30 -5.54 -8.48 -4.13
N GLU A 31 -6.62 -9.20 -4.42
CA GLU A 31 -7.97 -8.64 -4.52
C GLU A 31 -8.57 -8.17 -3.18
N PRO A 32 -8.36 -8.84 -2.02
CA PRO A 32 -8.90 -8.33 -0.76
C PRO A 32 -8.31 -6.95 -0.42
N ARG A 33 -9.13 -6.13 0.24
CA ARG A 33 -8.69 -4.86 0.84
C ARG A 33 -7.80 -5.15 2.04
N LEU A 34 -6.96 -4.19 2.39
CA LEU A 34 -6.18 -4.27 3.62
C LEU A 34 -7.07 -3.89 4.81
N ASP A 35 -7.08 -4.79 5.78
CA ASP A 35 -7.59 -4.63 7.13
C ASP A 35 -6.79 -5.53 8.08
N LEU A 36 -7.17 -5.57 9.35
CA LEU A 36 -6.44 -6.36 10.36
C LEU A 36 -6.44 -7.87 10.05
N THR A 37 -7.50 -8.38 9.42
CA THR A 37 -7.64 -9.81 9.11
C THR A 37 -6.80 -10.25 7.92
N THR A 38 -6.51 -9.31 7.02
CA THR A 38 -5.79 -9.52 5.76
C THR A 38 -4.35 -9.02 5.81
N ALA A 39 -3.98 -8.20 6.80
CA ALA A 39 -2.59 -7.76 7.03
C ALA A 39 -1.56 -8.91 7.04
N PRO A 40 -1.85 -10.11 7.60
CA PRO A 40 -0.91 -11.24 7.55
C PRO A 40 -0.54 -11.69 6.13
N LEU A 41 -1.35 -11.39 5.11
CA LEU A 41 -1.04 -11.69 3.70
C LEU A 41 0.16 -10.89 3.17
N ALA A 42 0.60 -9.85 3.88
CA ALA A 42 1.79 -9.07 3.57
C ALA A 42 3.09 -9.74 4.06
N LYS A 43 3.04 -10.90 4.72
CA LYS A 43 4.21 -11.57 5.27
C LYS A 43 5.30 -11.81 4.20
N GLY A 44 6.51 -11.34 4.51
CA GLY A 44 7.67 -11.46 3.62
C GLY A 44 7.76 -10.36 2.54
N SER A 45 6.84 -9.39 2.56
CA SER A 45 6.94 -8.17 1.76
C SER A 45 7.66 -7.08 2.54
N ALA A 46 8.52 -6.32 1.87
CA ALA A 46 9.19 -5.16 2.46
C ALA A 46 8.27 -3.93 2.49
N ALA A 47 7.28 -3.89 1.59
CA ALA A 47 6.32 -2.82 1.47
C ALA A 47 4.92 -3.33 1.13
N VAL A 48 3.92 -2.53 1.46
CA VAL A 48 2.55 -2.70 0.98
C VAL A 48 2.12 -1.52 0.12
N CYS A 49 1.30 -1.76 -0.89
CA CYS A 49 0.66 -0.75 -1.70
C CYS A 49 -0.85 -0.78 -1.50
N VAL A 50 -1.41 0.35 -1.08
CA VAL A 50 -2.80 0.49 -0.63
C VAL A 50 -3.52 1.59 -1.41
N PHE A 51 -4.84 1.62 -1.30
CA PHE A 51 -5.72 2.61 -1.89
C PHE A 51 -6.63 3.26 -0.84
N VAL A 52 -7.47 4.22 -1.27
CA VAL A 52 -8.32 5.02 -0.37
C VAL A 52 -9.31 4.23 0.48
N ASN A 53 -9.64 3.00 0.08
CA ASN A 53 -10.66 2.16 0.73
C ASN A 53 -10.07 1.11 1.68
N ASP A 54 -8.74 1.08 1.80
CA ASP A 54 -8.02 0.20 2.72
C ASP A 54 -7.98 0.83 4.12
N ARG A 55 -7.86 0.02 5.17
CA ARG A 55 -7.71 0.47 6.55
C ARG A 55 -6.24 0.42 6.95
N VAL A 56 -5.68 1.56 7.33
CA VAL A 56 -4.25 1.69 7.71
C VAL A 56 -4.15 2.41 9.06
N ASP A 57 -4.86 1.89 10.05
CA ASP A 57 -4.83 2.41 11.42
C ASP A 57 -3.73 1.76 12.27
N ALA A 58 -3.66 2.13 13.55
CA ALA A 58 -2.61 1.66 14.45
C ALA A 58 -2.53 0.13 14.56
N ASP A 59 -3.65 -0.59 14.60
CA ASP A 59 -3.68 -2.05 14.73
C ASP A 59 -3.14 -2.71 13.46
N VAL A 60 -3.57 -2.24 12.29
CA VAL A 60 -3.06 -2.74 11.00
C VAL A 60 -1.58 -2.43 10.84
N LEU A 61 -1.15 -1.20 11.15
CA LEU A 61 0.25 -0.79 11.06
C LEU A 61 1.14 -1.62 11.99
N THR A 62 0.67 -1.96 13.18
CA THR A 62 1.39 -2.83 14.11
C THR A 62 1.56 -4.23 13.51
N ALA A 63 0.48 -4.82 13.00
CA ALA A 63 0.55 -6.15 12.36
C ALA A 63 1.47 -6.16 11.13
N LEU A 64 1.48 -5.08 10.34
CA LEU A 64 2.39 -4.93 9.21
C LEU A 64 3.86 -4.81 9.65
N ALA A 65 4.14 -3.99 10.66
CA ALA A 65 5.50 -3.83 11.21
C ALA A 65 6.03 -5.15 11.79
N GLU A 66 5.21 -5.90 12.53
CA GLU A 66 5.54 -7.24 13.03
C GLU A 66 5.81 -8.24 11.91
N ALA A 67 5.15 -8.08 10.75
CA ALA A 67 5.39 -8.88 9.55
C ALA A 67 6.64 -8.44 8.76
N GLY A 68 7.35 -7.40 9.21
CA GLY A 68 8.57 -6.88 8.59
C GLY A 68 8.34 -5.85 7.49
N VAL A 69 7.12 -5.31 7.37
CA VAL A 69 6.82 -4.24 6.42
C VAL A 69 7.32 -2.90 6.99
N ALA A 70 8.16 -2.22 6.22
CA ALA A 70 8.73 -0.92 6.62
C ALA A 70 8.15 0.26 5.82
N LEU A 71 7.35 -0.01 4.79
CA LEU A 71 6.82 1.03 3.88
C LEU A 71 5.37 0.77 3.51
N VAL A 72 4.53 1.79 3.65
CA VAL A 72 3.18 1.87 3.10
C VAL A 72 3.16 2.88 1.96
N ALA A 73 2.89 2.40 0.74
CA ALA A 73 2.77 3.22 -0.45
C ALA A 73 1.30 3.40 -0.85
N LEU A 74 0.80 4.63 -0.81
CA LEU A 74 -0.54 4.97 -1.26
C LEU A 74 -0.51 5.28 -2.76
N ARG A 75 -1.24 4.49 -3.56
CA ARG A 75 -1.45 4.78 -4.99
C ARG A 75 -2.56 5.80 -5.24
N CYS A 76 -2.75 6.71 -4.29
CA CYS A 76 -3.77 7.75 -4.29
C CYS A 76 -3.23 9.03 -3.63
N ALA A 77 -3.98 10.12 -3.82
CA ALA A 77 -3.67 11.39 -3.18
C ALA A 77 -4.17 11.45 -1.73
N GLY A 78 -5.40 11.01 -1.47
CA GLY A 78 -5.98 11.02 -0.11
C GLY A 78 -5.29 10.02 0.82
N PHE A 79 -5.10 10.40 2.07
CA PHE A 79 -4.43 9.58 3.10
C PHE A 79 -5.20 9.57 4.45
N ASN A 80 -6.48 9.97 4.44
CA ASN A 80 -7.31 10.05 5.65
C ASN A 80 -7.50 8.68 6.33
N ASN A 81 -7.27 7.59 5.60
CA ASN A 81 -7.34 6.22 6.07
C ASN A 81 -6.05 5.74 6.78
N VAL A 82 -5.05 6.62 6.94
CA VAL A 82 -3.74 6.30 7.54
C VAL A 82 -3.56 7.00 8.89
N ASP A 83 -3.26 6.23 9.93
CA ASP A 83 -2.77 6.78 11.20
C ASP A 83 -1.26 7.09 11.09
N LEU A 84 -0.97 8.32 10.65
CA LEU A 84 0.40 8.82 10.50
C LEU A 84 1.18 8.85 11.83
N SER A 85 0.48 9.02 12.96
CA SER A 85 1.13 9.05 14.27
C SER A 85 1.59 7.65 14.68
N ALA A 86 0.76 6.64 14.43
CA ALA A 86 1.16 5.24 14.62
C ALA A 86 2.29 4.84 13.68
N ALA A 87 2.21 5.22 12.40
CA ALA A 87 3.26 4.93 11.42
C ALA A 87 4.62 5.48 11.88
N ALA A 88 4.67 6.73 12.34
CA ALA A 88 5.88 7.35 12.88
C ALA A 88 6.41 6.64 14.14
N ARG A 89 5.54 6.24 15.09
CA ARG A 89 5.95 5.51 16.30
C ARG A 89 6.53 4.12 15.98
N LEU A 90 6.01 3.47 14.93
CA LEU A 90 6.40 2.13 14.52
C LEU A 90 7.60 2.13 13.54
N GLY A 91 8.05 3.31 13.09
CA GLY A 91 9.11 3.42 12.09
C GLY A 91 8.70 2.92 10.70
N VAL A 92 7.41 3.03 10.38
CA VAL A 92 6.86 2.67 9.07
C VAL A 92 6.75 3.94 8.23
N ASP A 93 7.47 3.98 7.11
CA ASP A 93 7.40 5.10 6.18
C ASP A 93 6.07 5.09 5.41
N VAL A 94 5.53 6.28 5.14
CA VAL A 94 4.29 6.46 4.37
C VAL A 94 4.56 7.40 3.21
N VAL A 95 4.33 6.91 1.99
CA VAL A 95 4.46 7.70 0.75
C VAL A 95 3.14 7.72 -0.03
N ARG A 96 2.91 8.76 -0.82
CA ARG A 96 1.68 8.92 -1.61
C ARG A 96 1.93 9.59 -2.95
N VAL A 97 0.93 9.55 -3.84
CA VAL A 97 0.96 10.27 -5.13
C VAL A 97 0.14 11.56 -4.99
N PRO A 98 0.77 12.73 -4.79
CA PRO A 98 0.07 13.93 -4.35
C PRO A 98 -0.80 14.60 -5.42
N ALA A 99 -0.46 14.41 -6.69
CA ALA A 99 -1.20 14.95 -7.83
C ALA A 99 -1.26 13.89 -8.93
N TYR A 100 -2.47 13.57 -9.37
CA TYR A 100 -2.74 12.97 -10.68
C TYR A 100 -3.21 14.08 -11.63
N LEU A 101 -3.41 13.76 -12.92
CA LEU A 101 -3.87 14.71 -13.94
C LEU A 101 -5.06 15.55 -13.41
N PRO A 102 -4.93 16.88 -13.28
CA PRO A 102 -5.93 17.74 -12.63
C PRO A 102 -7.34 17.64 -13.24
N HIS A 103 -7.41 17.33 -14.53
CA HIS A 103 -8.65 17.20 -15.29
C HIS A 103 -9.39 15.87 -15.08
N ALA A 104 -8.80 14.89 -14.38
CA ALA A 104 -9.42 13.59 -14.16
C ALA A 104 -10.48 13.61 -13.02
N VAL A 105 -10.51 14.69 -12.23
CA VAL A 105 -11.39 14.81 -11.04
C VAL A 105 -12.19 16.11 -11.03
N ALA A 106 -11.86 17.08 -11.89
CA ALA A 106 -12.57 18.36 -12.03
C ALA A 106 -13.88 18.25 -12.82
#